data_AF-A0AAU8MM34-F1
#
_entry.id   AF-A0AAU8MM34-F1
#
_cell.length_a   1.000
_cell.length_b   1.000
_cell.length_c   1.000
_cell.angle_alpha   90.00
_cell.angle_beta   90.00
_cell.angle_gamma   90.00
#
_symmetry.space_group_name_H-M   'P 1'
#
loop_
_entity.id
_entity.type
_entity.pdbx_description
1 polymer ?
#
loop_
_entity_poly.entity_id
_entity_poly.type
_entity_poly.pdbx_seq_one_letter_code
_entity_poly.pdbx_strand_id
1 'polypeptide(L)'
;MKIAIVSAALSALLLAAGAASAATPACQAARTQVEVSHIQRVNACTTQGPNSPLCLQSQQVENVYWQMMDAQCPAPTGMCAVQRQLYNIRSQQRQTTCQQAGSSSDPTCQAAMQHEQVAFLQVKMSCFVP
;
A
#
# COMPACT_ATOMS: atom_id res chain seq x y z
N MET A 1 -45.08 -40.90 -25.68
CA MET A 1 -43.71 -40.40 -25.91
C MET A 1 -43.60 -39.04 -25.24
N LYS A 2 -42.76 -38.94 -24.19
CA LYS A 2 -42.53 -37.71 -23.41
C LYS A 2 -41.21 -37.12 -23.88
N ILE A 3 -41.23 -35.94 -24.48
CA ILE A 3 -40.03 -35.13 -24.69
C ILE A 3 -40.25 -33.85 -23.86
N ALA A 4 -39.71 -33.86 -22.65
CA ALA A 4 -39.63 -32.67 -21.81
C ALA A 4 -38.38 -31.88 -22.24
N ILE A 5 -38.61 -30.68 -22.76
CA ILE A 5 -37.58 -29.71 -23.12
C ILE A 5 -36.99 -29.19 -21.80
N VAL A 6 -35.81 -29.68 -21.43
CA VAL A 6 -35.03 -29.16 -20.31
C VAL A 6 -33.85 -28.40 -20.90
N SER A 7 -34.03 -27.11 -21.17
CA SER A 7 -32.95 -26.24 -21.66
C SER A 7 -33.24 -24.80 -21.29
N ALA A 8 -33.20 -24.48 -19.99
CA ALA A 8 -33.30 -23.09 -19.52
C ALA A 8 -32.57 -22.85 -18.18
N ALA A 9 -31.50 -23.61 -17.89
CA ALA A 9 -30.76 -23.46 -16.63
C ALA A 9 -29.25 -23.25 -16.80
N LEU A 10 -28.77 -22.98 -18.03
CA LEU A 10 -27.34 -22.81 -18.32
C LEU A 10 -26.93 -21.39 -18.71
N SER A 11 -27.78 -20.39 -18.46
CA SER A 11 -27.44 -18.98 -18.75
C SER A 11 -27.08 -18.16 -17.50
N ALA A 12 -27.13 -18.75 -16.30
CA ALA A 12 -26.87 -18.03 -15.04
C ALA A 12 -25.43 -18.18 -14.50
N LEU A 13 -24.55 -18.95 -15.16
CA LEU A 13 -23.21 -19.28 -14.65
C LEU A 13 -22.06 -18.47 -15.27
N LEU A 14 -22.36 -17.42 -16.05
CA LEU A 14 -21.33 -16.61 -16.73
C LEU A 14 -21.04 -15.24 -16.08
N LEU A 15 -21.57 -14.94 -14.89
CA LEU A 15 -21.32 -13.67 -14.19
C LEU A 15 -20.12 -13.69 -13.23
N ALA A 16 -19.34 -14.77 -13.18
CA ALA A 16 -18.15 -14.87 -12.31
C ALA A 16 -16.82 -14.65 -13.06
N ALA A 17 -16.85 -14.07 -14.27
CA ALA A 17 -15.65 -13.70 -15.01
C ALA A 17 -15.53 -12.17 -15.07
N GLY A 18 -14.64 -11.62 -14.25
CA GLY A 18 -14.05 -10.31 -14.53
C GLY A 18 -14.78 -9.10 -13.94
N ALA A 19 -15.07 -9.11 -12.64
CA ALA A 19 -14.98 -7.84 -11.91
C ALA A 19 -13.49 -7.52 -11.73
N ALA A 20 -12.84 -7.03 -12.80
CA ALA A 20 -11.74 -6.10 -12.61
C ALA A 20 -12.35 -4.95 -11.79
N SER A 21 -12.12 -5.01 -10.48
CA SER A 21 -12.80 -4.17 -9.51
C SER A 21 -12.28 -2.77 -9.74
N ALA A 22 -13.03 -1.98 -10.51
CA ALA A 22 -12.85 -0.54 -10.54
C ALA A 22 -12.74 -0.08 -9.10
N ALA A 23 -11.61 0.55 -8.76
CA ALA A 23 -11.33 0.97 -7.39
C ALA A 23 -12.55 1.77 -6.90
N THR A 24 -13.18 1.29 -5.83
CA THR A 24 -14.32 2.02 -5.24
C THR A 24 -13.83 3.42 -4.82
N PRO A 25 -14.71 4.43 -4.75
CA PRO A 25 -14.34 5.74 -4.24
C PRO A 25 -13.65 5.67 -2.87
N ALA A 26 -14.07 4.72 -2.02
CA ALA A 26 -13.44 4.42 -0.74
C ALA A 26 -11.99 3.91 -0.90
N CYS A 27 -11.75 2.92 -1.77
CA CYS A 27 -10.39 2.44 -2.03
C CYS A 27 -9.49 3.54 -2.60
N GLN A 28 -10.00 4.38 -3.52
CA GLN A 28 -9.23 5.50 -4.06
C GLN A 28 -8.89 6.54 -3.00
N ALA A 29 -9.83 6.85 -2.11
CA ALA A 29 -9.59 7.73 -0.97
C ALA A 29 -8.54 7.13 -0.02
N ALA A 30 -8.61 5.83 0.29
CA ALA A 30 -7.64 5.16 1.15
C ALA A 30 -6.22 5.16 0.56
N ARG A 31 -6.08 4.89 -0.75
CA ARG A 31 -4.80 5.01 -1.48
C ARG A 31 -4.22 6.43 -1.35
N THR A 32 -5.08 7.45 -1.51
CA THR A 32 -4.67 8.85 -1.38
C THR A 32 -4.17 9.16 0.05
N GLN A 33 -4.84 8.64 1.08
CA GLN A 33 -4.42 8.83 2.47
C GLN A 33 -3.06 8.17 2.76
N VAL A 34 -2.79 7.01 2.17
CA VAL A 34 -1.46 6.38 2.24
C VAL A 34 -0.40 7.29 1.62
N GLU A 35 -0.65 7.87 0.44
CA GLU A 35 0.30 8.80 -0.18
C GLU A 35 0.56 10.05 0.66
N VAL A 36 -0.51 10.67 1.14
CA VAL A 36 -0.40 11.90 1.95
C VAL A 36 0.35 11.62 3.25
N SER A 37 0.01 10.55 3.96
CA SER A 37 0.67 10.19 5.22
C SER A 37 2.13 9.77 5.02
N HIS A 38 2.45 9.10 3.91
CA HIS A 38 3.84 8.81 3.54
C HIS A 38 4.67 10.10 3.38
N ILE A 39 4.15 11.08 2.63
CA ILE A 39 4.81 12.39 2.44
C ILE A 39 4.98 13.12 3.79
N GLN A 40 3.94 13.13 4.62
CA GLN A 40 3.99 13.75 5.94
C GLN A 40 5.06 13.11 6.83
N ARG A 41 5.13 11.78 6.87
CA ARG A 41 6.15 11.04 7.62
C ARG A 41 7.55 11.35 7.10
N VAL A 42 7.77 11.29 5.78
CA VAL A 42 9.08 11.64 5.20
C VAL A 42 9.49 13.05 5.62
N ASN A 43 8.62 14.04 5.46
CA ASN A 43 8.90 15.41 5.87
C ASN A 43 9.20 15.52 7.38
N ALA A 44 8.40 14.90 8.24
CA ALA A 44 8.62 14.92 9.68
C ALA A 44 9.97 14.31 10.06
N CYS A 45 10.29 13.12 9.53
CA CYS A 45 11.54 12.43 9.82
C CYS A 45 12.77 13.15 9.24
N THR A 46 12.65 13.79 8.08
CA THR A 46 13.74 14.58 7.49
C THR A 46 14.00 15.86 8.27
N THR A 47 12.94 16.59 8.65
CA THR A 47 13.05 17.93 9.27
C THR A 47 13.31 17.90 10.77
N GLN A 48 12.66 16.99 11.49
CA GLN A 48 12.75 16.89 12.96
C GLN A 48 13.72 15.78 13.40
N GLY A 49 14.14 14.92 12.47
CA GLY A 49 15.00 13.78 12.74
C GLY A 49 14.23 12.49 13.02
N PRO A 50 14.89 11.33 12.85
CA PRO A 50 14.26 10.01 12.84
C PRO A 50 13.76 9.52 14.20
N ASN A 51 14.27 10.10 15.28
CA ASN A 51 13.87 9.79 16.66
C ASN A 51 12.90 10.83 17.26
N SER A 52 12.50 11.84 16.48
CA SER A 52 11.59 12.87 16.97
C SER A 52 10.19 12.31 17.23
N PRO A 53 9.45 12.83 18.24
CA PRO A 53 8.07 12.42 18.49
C PRO A 53 7.18 12.58 17.26
N LEU A 54 7.38 13.63 16.46
CA LEU A 54 6.59 13.89 15.26
C LEU A 54 6.85 12.85 14.16
N CYS A 55 8.10 12.45 13.95
CA CYS A 55 8.44 11.38 13.00
C CYS A 55 7.79 10.05 13.42
N LEU A 56 7.92 9.68 14.70
CA LEU A 56 7.34 8.44 15.23
C LEU A 56 5.81 8.44 15.13
N GLN A 57 5.16 9.55 15.46
CA GLN A 57 3.71 9.70 15.34
C GLN A 57 3.27 9.59 13.87
N SER A 58 3.94 10.29 12.96
CA SER A 58 3.60 10.27 11.53
C SER A 58 3.75 8.86 10.94
N GLN A 59 4.71 8.07 11.42
CA GLN A 59 4.87 6.68 11.04
C GLN A 59 3.71 5.79 11.51
N GLN A 60 3.21 5.99 12.73
CA GLN A 60 2.03 5.27 13.21
C GLN A 60 0.79 5.64 12.39
N VAL A 61 0.62 6.93 12.08
CA VAL A 61 -0.49 7.42 11.25
C VAL A 61 -0.48 6.76 9.86
N GLU A 62 0.69 6.70 9.21
CA GLU A 62 0.79 6.02 7.92
C GLU A 62 0.46 4.52 8.03
N ASN A 63 0.92 3.84 9.08
CA ASN A 63 0.59 2.42 9.30
C ASN A 63 -0.92 2.20 9.41
N VAL A 64 -1.64 3.12 10.07
CA VAL A 64 -3.11 3.08 10.14
C VAL A 64 -3.73 3.24 8.75
N TYR A 65 -3.25 4.20 7.95
CA TYR A 65 -3.79 4.39 6.60
C TYR A 65 -3.51 3.21 5.67
N TRP A 66 -2.39 2.51 5.84
CA TRP A 66 -2.16 1.24 5.17
C TRP A 66 -3.21 0.18 5.54
N GLN A 67 -3.52 0.02 6.83
CA GLN A 67 -4.56 -0.90 7.29
C GLN A 67 -5.95 -0.52 6.75
N MET A 68 -6.24 0.78 6.69
CA MET A 68 -7.48 1.28 6.10
C MET A 68 -7.56 0.96 4.60
N MET A 69 -6.45 1.09 3.87
CA MET A 69 -6.38 0.72 2.46
C MET A 69 -6.63 -0.78 2.29
N ASP A 70 -5.98 -1.62 3.09
CA ASP A 70 -6.15 -3.08 3.04
C ASP A 70 -7.60 -3.49 3.33
N ALA A 71 -8.34 -2.72 4.14
CA ALA A 71 -9.75 -2.97 4.45
C ALA A 71 -10.74 -2.42 3.40
N GLN A 72 -10.39 -1.32 2.71
CA GLN A 72 -11.29 -0.62 1.78
C GLN A 72 -11.09 -1.03 0.32
N CYS A 73 -9.92 -1.60 0.00
CA CYS A 73 -9.58 -2.04 -1.34
C CYS A 73 -9.87 -3.54 -1.54
N PRO A 74 -10.16 -3.96 -2.79
CA PRO A 74 -10.19 -5.38 -3.13
C PRO A 74 -8.84 -6.02 -2.85
N ALA A 75 -8.84 -7.36 -2.72
CA ALA A 75 -7.62 -8.12 -2.50
C ALA A 75 -6.55 -7.78 -3.56
N PRO A 76 -5.29 -7.59 -3.16
CA PRO A 76 -4.24 -7.17 -4.07
C PRO A 76 -3.98 -8.24 -5.15
N THR A 77 -3.65 -7.78 -6.36
CA THR A 77 -3.07 -8.67 -7.38
C THR A 77 -1.77 -9.29 -6.86
N GLY A 78 -1.34 -10.42 -7.42
CA GLY A 78 -0.09 -11.06 -6.99
C GLY A 78 1.12 -10.12 -7.03
N MET A 79 1.22 -9.29 -8.07
CA MET A 79 2.27 -8.27 -8.18
C MET A 79 2.14 -7.18 -7.11
N CYS A 80 0.93 -6.69 -6.86
CA CYS A 80 0.69 -5.71 -5.78
C CYS A 80 1.09 -6.28 -4.41
N ALA A 81 0.70 -7.53 -4.10
CA ALA A 81 1.02 -8.18 -2.83
C ALA A 81 2.55 -8.28 -2.61
N VAL A 82 3.29 -8.67 -3.64
CA VAL A 82 4.76 -8.74 -3.59
C VAL A 82 5.37 -7.35 -3.35
N GLN A 83 4.94 -6.33 -4.09
CA GLN A 83 5.49 -4.98 -3.89
C GLN A 83 5.13 -4.40 -2.53
N ARG A 84 3.92 -4.69 -2.03
CA ARG A 84 3.48 -4.29 -0.68
C ARG A 84 4.35 -4.93 0.40
N GLN A 85 4.69 -6.21 0.25
CA GLN A 85 5.59 -6.90 1.16
C GLN A 85 7.00 -6.31 1.12
N LEU A 86 7.54 -6.07 -0.09
CA LEU A 86 8.86 -5.44 -0.24
C LEU A 86 8.90 -4.05 0.39
N TYR A 87 7.85 -3.24 0.20
CA TYR A 87 7.74 -1.95 0.87
C TYR A 87 7.75 -2.08 2.40
N ASN A 88 6.99 -3.01 2.97
CA ASN A 88 6.97 -3.21 4.43
C ASN A 88 8.36 -3.58 4.98
N ILE A 89 9.12 -4.40 4.26
CA ILE A 89 10.51 -4.75 4.62
C ILE A 89 11.40 -3.50 4.56
N ARG A 90 11.33 -2.73 3.47
CA ARG A 90 12.16 -1.51 3.31
C ARG A 90 11.78 -0.42 4.31
N SER A 91 10.50 -0.28 4.66
CA SER A 91 10.03 0.65 5.67
C SER A 91 10.57 0.32 7.06
N GLN A 92 10.52 -0.96 7.46
CA GLN A 92 11.13 -1.40 8.72
C GLN A 92 12.66 -1.22 8.70
N GLN A 93 13.32 -1.56 7.60
CA GLN A 93 14.77 -1.35 7.47
C GLN A 93 15.13 0.13 7.61
N ARG A 94 14.44 1.02 6.92
CA ARG A 94 14.62 2.47 7.02
C ARG A 94 14.37 2.97 8.43
N GLN A 95 13.38 2.43 9.14
CA GLN A 95 13.11 2.80 10.53
C GLN A 95 14.31 2.49 11.41
N THR A 96 14.70 1.21 11.48
CA THR A 96 15.78 0.76 12.33
C THR A 96 17.09 1.46 11.99
N THR A 97 17.44 1.54 10.70
CA THR A 97 18.68 2.20 10.24
C THR A 97 18.71 3.68 10.60
N CYS A 98 17.63 4.42 10.33
CA CYS A 98 17.61 5.86 10.63
C CYS A 98 17.56 6.14 12.14
N GLN A 99 16.83 5.33 12.92
CA GLN A 99 16.81 5.48 14.38
C GLN A 99 18.18 5.24 15.00
N GLN A 100 18.91 4.22 14.53
CA GLN A 100 20.28 3.92 14.94
C GLN A 100 21.28 5.00 14.52
N ALA A 101 21.14 5.54 13.31
CA ALA A 101 21.96 6.65 12.83
C ALA A 101 21.72 7.95 13.61
N GLY A 102 20.52 8.13 14.18
CA GLY A 102 20.16 9.29 15.00
C GLY A 102 19.91 10.59 14.22
N SER A 103 20.33 10.66 12.96
CA SER A 103 20.13 11.81 12.07
C SER A 103 19.59 11.40 10.70
N SER A 104 18.70 12.23 10.15
CA SER A 104 18.21 12.11 8.77
C SER A 104 19.27 12.50 7.72
N SER A 105 20.33 13.21 8.13
CA SER A 105 21.46 13.58 7.28
C SER A 105 22.57 12.53 7.25
N ASP A 106 22.47 11.48 8.08
CA ASP A 106 23.44 10.40 8.07
C ASP A 106 23.39 9.63 6.74
N PRO A 107 24.53 9.33 6.10
CA PRO A 107 24.56 8.67 4.79
C PRO A 107 23.85 7.31 4.77
N THR A 108 23.92 6.54 5.86
CA THR A 108 23.26 5.23 5.95
C THR A 108 21.75 5.40 6.08
N CYS A 109 21.28 6.41 6.84
CA CYS A 109 19.86 6.76 6.87
C CYS A 109 19.36 7.26 5.51
N GLN A 110 20.11 8.13 4.83
CA GLN A 110 19.75 8.64 3.50
C GLN A 110 19.61 7.51 2.48
N ALA A 111 20.57 6.58 2.45
CA ALA A 111 20.48 5.41 1.58
C ALA A 111 19.22 4.58 1.87
N ALA A 112 18.90 4.34 3.15
CA ALA A 112 17.71 3.59 3.54
C ALA A 112 16.41 4.31 3.17
N MET A 113 16.35 5.64 3.29
CA MET A 113 15.22 6.45 2.82
C MET A 113 15.02 6.33 1.30
N GLN A 114 16.10 6.35 0.52
CA GLN A 114 16.02 6.17 -0.95
C GLN A 114 15.51 4.78 -1.32
N HIS A 115 16.00 3.73 -0.67
CA HIS A 115 15.52 2.36 -0.91
C HIS A 115 14.03 2.18 -0.59
N GLU A 116 13.56 2.77 0.51
CA GLU A 116 12.14 2.78 0.85
C GLU A 116 11.32 3.58 -0.16
N GLN A 117 11.80 4.74 -0.58
CA GLN A 117 11.12 5.58 -1.57
C GLN A 117 10.92 4.85 -2.90
N VAL A 118 11.94 4.12 -3.38
CA VAL A 118 11.82 3.29 -4.58
C VAL A 118 10.77 2.20 -4.38
N ALA A 119 10.77 1.51 -3.24
CA ALA A 119 9.77 0.49 -2.95
C ALA A 119 8.35 1.08 -2.88
N PHE A 120 8.19 2.28 -2.33
CA PHE A 120 6.91 2.97 -2.28
C PHE A 120 6.38 3.28 -3.69
N LEU A 121 7.24 3.76 -4.59
CA LEU A 121 6.87 4.00 -5.98
C LEU A 121 6.44 2.71 -6.71
N GLN A 122 7.11 1.59 -6.44
CA GLN A 122 6.71 0.29 -6.98
C GLN A 122 5.33 -0.15 -6.48
N VAL A 123 5.00 0.12 -5.22
CA VAL A 123 3.65 -0.10 -4.69
C VAL A 123 2.64 0.79 -5.40
N LYS A 124 2.91 2.08 -5.57
CA LYS A 124 1.99 2.97 -6.31
C LYS A 124 1.69 2.43 -7.71
N MET A 125 2.72 2.05 -8.46
CA MET A 125 2.57 1.50 -9.82
C MET A 125 1.79 0.19 -9.86
N SER A 126 1.96 -0.67 -8.86
CA SER A 126 1.40 -2.04 -8.88
C SER A 126 0.06 -2.17 -8.16
N CYS A 127 -0.22 -1.28 -7.21
CA CYS A 127 -1.37 -1.37 -6.32
C CYS A 127 -2.36 -0.21 -6.47
N PHE A 128 -1.93 0.97 -6.93
CA PHE A 128 -2.77 2.17 -6.93
C PHE A 128 -3.29 2.52 -8.31
N VAL A 129 -2.68 1.96 -9.36
CA VAL A 129 -3.19 2.03 -10.73
C VAL A 129 -4.36 1.02 -10.86
N PRO A 130 -5.54 1.46 -11.35
CA PRO A 130 -6.71 0.61 -11.56
C PRO A 130 -6.49 -0.45 -12.65
#